data_AF-A0A816HQV6-F1
#
_entry.id   AF-A0A816HQV6-F1
#
_cell.length_a   1.000
_cell.length_b   1.000
_cell.length_c   1.000
_cell.angle_alpha   90.00
_cell.angle_beta   90.00
_cell.angle_gamma   90.00
#
_symmetry.space_group_name_H-M   'P 1'
#
loop_
_entity.id
_entity.type
_entity.pdbx_description
1 polymer ?
#
loop_
_entity_poly.entity_id
_entity_poly.type
_entity_poly.pdbx_seq_one_letter_code
_entity_poly.pdbx_strand_id
1 'polypeptide(L)'
;RDLQRREQERRELRILVGTNLVRLSELECVNVERYKTIVLPKIMEQVVSCRDPIAQEYLMECIIQVFPDEYHLNTLNEFLKGCRELSPNVNIRNILISLIDRLTAYSTRDQQNIPESIQLFDIFSEQIAEVIKVSQIDVTKRKQD
;
A
#
# COMPACT_ATOMS: atom_id res chain seq x y z
N ARG A 1 9.75 6.36 -27.89
CA ARG A 1 9.97 4.92 -28.16
C ARG A 1 10.75 4.25 -27.02
N ASP A 2 11.84 4.84 -26.53
CA ASP A 2 12.62 4.22 -25.43
C ASP A 2 11.99 4.31 -24.03
N LEU A 3 11.12 5.30 -23.78
CA LEU A 3 10.42 5.42 -22.49
C LEU A 3 9.51 4.21 -22.22
N GLN A 4 8.60 3.91 -23.15
CA GLN A 4 7.67 2.77 -23.04
C GLN A 4 8.41 1.44 -22.89
N ARG A 5 9.52 1.26 -23.61
CA ARG A 5 10.36 0.07 -23.50
C ARG A 5 10.98 -0.05 -22.10
N ARG A 6 11.55 1.03 -21.57
CA ARG A 6 12.14 1.04 -20.20
C ARG A 6 11.09 0.83 -19.12
N GLU A 7 9.89 1.37 -19.28
CA GLU A 7 8.77 1.13 -18.36
C GLU A 7 8.31 -0.33 -18.38
N GLN A 8 8.27 -0.95 -19.56
CA GLN A 8 7.95 -2.37 -19.71
C GLN A 8 9.02 -3.26 -19.05
N GLU A 9 10.29 -3.01 -19.32
CA GLU A 9 11.42 -3.72 -18.68
C GLU A 9 11.36 -3.59 -17.15
N ARG A 10 11.02 -2.41 -16.62
CA ARG A 10 10.78 -2.22 -15.18
C ARG A 10 9.60 -3.03 -14.64
N ARG A 11 8.50 -3.10 -15.39
CA ARG A 11 7.33 -3.90 -14.99
C ARG A 11 7.66 -5.39 -14.92
N GLU A 12 8.57 -5.86 -15.77
CA GLU A 12 9.03 -7.24 -15.77
C GLU A 12 9.99 -7.52 -14.59
N LEU A 13 10.89 -6.59 -14.29
CA LEU A 13 11.90 -6.76 -13.23
C LEU A 13 11.38 -6.47 -11.81
N ARG A 14 10.20 -5.86 -11.65
CA ARG A 14 9.65 -5.48 -10.32
C ARG A 14 9.55 -6.67 -9.36
N ILE A 15 9.36 -7.88 -9.87
CA ILE A 15 9.29 -9.13 -9.09
C ILE A 15 10.57 -9.40 -8.27
N LEU A 16 11.72 -8.95 -8.77
CA LEU A 16 13.00 -9.12 -8.07
C LEU A 16 13.02 -8.34 -6.75
N VAL A 17 12.36 -7.18 -6.69
CA VAL A 17 12.24 -6.38 -5.47
C VAL A 17 11.16 -6.95 -4.56
N GLY A 18 10.04 -7.42 -5.12
CA GLY A 18 8.95 -8.06 -4.36
C GLY A 18 9.41 -9.33 -3.62
N THR A 19 10.36 -10.07 -4.18
CA THR A 19 10.94 -11.26 -3.53
C THR A 19 11.55 -10.93 -2.16
N ASN A 20 12.13 -9.73 -1.99
CA ASN A 20 12.66 -9.31 -0.68
C ASN A 20 11.55 -9.09 0.35
N LEU A 21 10.39 -8.58 -0.08
CA LEU A 21 9.23 -8.42 0.82
C LEU A 21 8.71 -9.80 1.25
N VAL A 22 8.67 -10.77 0.34
CA VAL A 22 8.31 -12.16 0.66
C VAL A 22 9.25 -12.74 1.71
N ARG A 23 10.56 -12.54 1.56
CA ARG A 23 11.52 -12.98 2.58
C ARG A 23 11.29 -12.31 3.92
N LEU A 24 10.94 -11.03 3.95
CA LEU A 24 10.64 -10.32 5.20
C LEU A 24 9.38 -10.86 5.89
N SER A 25 8.34 -11.24 5.15
CA SER A 25 7.13 -11.84 5.76
C SER A 25 7.34 -13.26 6.26
N GLU A 26 8.32 -13.99 5.71
CA GLU A 26 8.68 -15.35 6.13
C GLU A 26 9.53 -15.39 7.42
N LEU A 27 10.04 -14.25 7.90
CA LEU A 27 10.86 -14.20 9.11
C LEU A 27 10.00 -14.43 10.36
N GLU A 28 10.18 -15.58 11.03
CA GLU A 28 9.47 -15.93 12.27
C GLU A 28 9.63 -14.89 13.39
N CYS A 29 10.72 -14.14 13.39
CA CYS A 29 10.99 -13.10 14.39
C CYS A 29 10.24 -11.78 14.14
N VAL A 30 9.56 -11.63 13.01
CA VAL A 30 8.75 -10.45 12.69
C VAL A 30 7.33 -10.70 13.17
N ASN A 31 7.03 -10.26 14.38
CA ASN A 31 5.66 -10.22 14.90
C ASN A 31 4.95 -8.90 14.54
N VAL A 32 3.66 -8.79 14.83
CA VAL A 32 2.86 -7.58 14.52
C VAL A 32 3.44 -6.29 15.11
N GLU A 33 4.05 -6.36 16.30
CA GLU A 33 4.66 -5.20 16.95
C GLU A 33 5.92 -4.74 16.21
N ARG A 34 6.82 -5.66 15.86
CA ARG A 34 8.02 -5.37 15.04
C ARG A 34 7.64 -4.93 13.64
N TYR A 35 6.58 -5.50 13.08
CA TYR A 35 6.07 -5.08 11.79
C TYR A 35 5.65 -3.61 11.84
N LYS A 36 4.82 -3.26 12.83
CA LYS A 36 4.32 -1.89 13.03
C LYS A 36 5.42 -0.87 13.33
N THR A 37 6.39 -1.23 14.17
CA THR A 37 7.39 -0.27 14.70
C THR A 37 8.65 -0.16 13.86
N ILE A 38 9.00 -1.19 13.08
CA ILE A 38 10.29 -1.26 12.37
C ILE A 38 10.10 -1.56 10.89
N VAL A 39 9.42 -2.66 10.56
CA VAL A 39 9.41 -3.19 9.18
C VAL A 39 8.60 -2.30 8.25
N LEU A 40 7.32 -2.06 8.57
CA LEU A 40 6.44 -1.25 7.74
C LEU A 40 6.95 0.19 7.59
N PRO A 41 7.37 0.91 8.65
CA PRO A 41 7.89 2.27 8.50
C PRO A 41 9.10 2.35 7.56
N LYS A 42 10.04 1.39 7.68
CA LYS A 42 11.23 1.35 6.81
C LYS A 42 10.88 1.02 5.37
N ILE A 43 9.96 0.08 5.14
CA ILE A 43 9.49 -0.22 3.77
C ILE A 43 8.82 1.02 3.18
N MET A 44 7.91 1.66 3.93
CA MET A 44 7.20 2.85 3.47
C MET A 44 8.14 4.00 3.14
N GLU A 45 9.16 4.23 3.97
CA GLU A 45 10.20 5.23 3.70
C GLU A 45 10.88 5.00 2.34
N GLN A 46 11.24 3.75 2.02
CA GLN A 46 11.85 3.41 0.72
C GLN A 46 10.87 3.58 -0.44
N VAL A 47 9.61 3.17 -0.26
CA VAL A 47 8.55 3.32 -1.27
C VAL A 47 8.34 4.81 -1.59
N VAL A 48 8.16 5.66 -0.58
CA VAL A 48 7.96 7.10 -0.79
C VAL A 48 9.21 7.75 -1.39
N SER A 49 10.40 7.39 -0.90
CA SER A 49 11.67 7.98 -1.34
C SER A 49 12.04 7.68 -2.79
N CYS A 50 11.58 6.55 -3.34
CA CYS A 50 11.95 6.18 -4.72
C CYS A 50 11.28 7.06 -5.79
N ARG A 51 10.21 7.80 -5.45
CA ARG A 51 9.47 8.76 -6.31
C ARG A 51 9.05 8.21 -7.68
N ASP A 52 9.01 6.90 -7.83
CA ASP A 52 8.68 6.25 -9.09
C ASP A 52 7.28 5.64 -9.05
N PRO A 53 6.33 6.13 -9.86
CA PRO A 53 4.95 5.68 -9.78
C PRO A 53 4.75 4.17 -10.02
N ILE A 54 5.54 3.57 -10.94
CA ILE A 54 5.42 2.16 -11.29
C ILE A 54 5.91 1.28 -10.14
N ALA A 55 7.03 1.67 -9.51
CA ALA A 55 7.54 0.94 -8.36
C ALA A 55 6.65 1.14 -7.13
N GLN A 56 6.18 2.37 -6.89
CA GLN A 56 5.31 2.68 -5.75
C GLN A 56 4.01 1.90 -5.81
N GLU A 57 3.32 1.90 -6.96
CA GLU A 57 2.09 1.11 -7.15
C GLU A 57 2.33 -0.37 -6.86
N TYR A 58 3.37 -0.94 -7.48
CA TYR A 58 3.70 -2.35 -7.30
C TYR A 58 4.08 -2.72 -5.87
N LEU A 59 4.93 -1.92 -5.22
CA LEU A 59 5.42 -2.24 -3.88
C LEU A 59 4.30 -2.14 -2.84
N MET A 60 3.40 -1.17 -3.00
CA MET A 60 2.22 -1.04 -2.14
C MET A 60 1.28 -2.25 -2.28
N GLU A 61 1.00 -2.69 -3.51
CA GLU A 61 0.24 -3.93 -3.74
C GLU A 61 0.97 -5.16 -3.18
N CYS A 62 2.29 -5.21 -3.32
CA CYS A 62 3.09 -6.32 -2.82
C CYS A 62 3.05 -6.39 -1.28
N ILE A 63 3.11 -5.25 -0.57
CA ILE A 63 2.92 -5.20 0.88
C ILE A 63 1.55 -5.80 1.27
N ILE A 64 0.48 -5.44 0.55
CA ILE A 64 -0.86 -5.98 0.76
C ILE A 64 -0.92 -7.48 0.47
N GLN A 65 -0.18 -8.01 -0.50
CA GLN A 65 -0.27 -9.43 -0.85
C GLN A 65 0.56 -10.33 0.06
N VAL A 66 1.66 -9.81 0.60
CA VAL A 66 2.72 -10.62 1.21
C VAL A 66 2.62 -10.69 2.74
N PHE A 67 2.25 -9.61 3.41
CA PHE A 67 2.16 -9.62 4.89
C PHE A 67 0.80 -10.12 5.39
N PRO A 68 0.66 -10.78 6.55
CA PRO A 68 -0.60 -11.32 7.07
C PRO A 68 -1.72 -10.29 7.31
N ASP A 69 -2.97 -10.73 7.37
CA ASP A 69 -4.16 -9.85 7.49
C ASP A 69 -4.19 -9.12 8.83
N GLU A 70 -3.77 -9.78 9.91
CA GLU A 70 -3.69 -9.17 11.24
C GLU A 70 -2.75 -7.98 11.25
N TYR A 71 -1.73 -7.98 10.39
CA TYR A 71 -0.74 -6.91 10.35
C TYR A 71 -1.36 -5.68 9.72
N HIS A 72 -2.09 -5.86 8.62
CA HIS A 72 -2.83 -4.78 7.95
C HIS A 72 -3.89 -4.17 8.86
N LEU A 73 -4.64 -5.00 9.61
CA LEU A 73 -5.61 -4.51 10.58
C LEU A 73 -4.97 -3.61 11.66
N ASN A 74 -3.75 -3.93 12.09
CA ASN A 74 -3.03 -3.18 13.12
C ASN A 74 -2.26 -1.95 12.60
N THR A 75 -2.10 -1.83 11.28
CA THR A 75 -1.33 -0.75 10.63
C THR A 75 -2.10 -0.03 9.53
N LEU A 76 -3.43 -0.16 9.48
CA LEU A 76 -4.26 0.37 8.41
C LEU A 76 -4.11 1.89 8.28
N ASN A 77 -4.10 2.60 9.41
CA ASN A 77 -3.95 4.05 9.43
C ASN A 77 -2.59 4.50 8.90
N GLU A 78 -1.51 3.85 9.32
CA GLU A 78 -0.16 4.12 8.88
C GLU A 78 0.01 3.84 7.37
N PHE A 79 -0.56 2.74 6.89
CA PHE A 79 -0.55 2.39 5.46
C PHE A 79 -1.31 3.43 4.63
N LEU A 80 -2.52 3.82 5.04
CA LEU A 80 -3.35 4.81 4.32
C LEU A 80 -2.75 6.22 4.37
N LYS A 81 -2.05 6.58 5.45
CA LYS A 81 -1.23 7.81 5.49
C LYS A 81 -0.09 7.74 4.47
N GLY A 82 0.61 6.60 4.41
CA GLY A 82 1.65 6.34 3.41
C GLY A 82 1.15 6.49 1.97
N CYS A 83 -0.07 6.07 1.67
CA CYS A 83 -0.70 6.26 0.35
C CYS A 83 -0.79 7.73 -0.09
N ARG A 84 -0.84 8.69 0.86
CA ARG A 84 -0.93 10.13 0.56
C ARG A 84 0.42 10.75 0.21
N GLU A 85 1.51 10.09 0.59
CA GLU A 85 2.87 10.52 0.34
C GLU A 85 3.42 9.98 -1.00
N LEU A 86 2.64 9.13 -1.67
CA LEU A 86 3.00 8.59 -2.98
C LEU A 86 2.99 9.67 -4.05
N SER A 87 3.75 9.44 -5.13
CA SER A 87 3.77 10.34 -6.27
C SER A 87 2.36 10.50 -6.87
N PRO A 88 1.95 11.71 -7.33
CA PRO A 88 0.60 11.96 -7.84
C PRO A 88 0.18 11.11 -9.06
N ASN A 89 1.14 10.51 -9.76
CA ASN A 89 0.90 9.66 -10.93
C ASN A 89 0.68 8.18 -10.55
N VAL A 90 0.72 7.83 -9.27
CA VAL A 90 0.43 6.48 -8.79
C VAL A 90 -1.07 6.23 -8.87
N ASN A 91 -1.47 5.06 -9.37
CA ASN A 91 -2.87 4.67 -9.36
C ASN A 91 -3.29 4.14 -7.97
N ILE A 92 -3.56 5.07 -7.06
CA ILE A 92 -3.94 4.73 -5.67
C ILE A 92 -5.25 3.93 -5.61
N ARG A 93 -6.14 4.06 -6.61
CA ARG A 93 -7.38 3.28 -6.67
C ARG A 93 -7.10 1.78 -6.67
N ASN A 94 -6.12 1.30 -7.42
CA ASN A 94 -5.78 -0.12 -7.49
C ASN A 94 -5.30 -0.65 -6.13
N ILE A 95 -4.45 0.13 -5.45
CA ILE A 95 -3.95 -0.18 -4.11
C ILE A 95 -5.11 -0.31 -3.11
N LEU A 96 -6.06 0.63 -3.14
CA LEU A 96 -7.23 0.62 -2.25
C LEU A 96 -8.16 -0.57 -2.53
N ILE A 97 -8.41 -0.87 -3.81
CA ILE A 97 -9.21 -2.06 -4.19
C ILE A 97 -8.53 -3.32 -3.65
N SER A 98 -7.23 -3.49 -3.86
CA SER A 98 -6.48 -4.66 -3.37
C SER A 98 -6.57 -4.80 -1.85
N LEU A 99 -6.56 -3.70 -1.10
CA LEU A 99 -6.67 -3.72 0.36
C LEU A 99 -8.08 -4.08 0.82
N ILE A 100 -9.11 -3.49 0.20
CA ILE A 100 -10.51 -3.76 0.53
C ILE A 100 -10.88 -5.21 0.20
N ASP A 101 -10.50 -5.71 -0.98
CA ASP A 101 -10.76 -7.08 -1.40
C ASP A 101 -10.14 -8.07 -0.40
N ARG A 102 -8.92 -7.76 0.05
CA ARG A 102 -8.22 -8.58 1.03
C ARG A 102 -8.93 -8.62 2.38
N LEU A 103 -9.27 -7.46 2.95
CA LEU A 103 -9.96 -7.40 4.25
C LEU A 103 -11.37 -8.00 4.18
N THR A 104 -12.05 -7.85 3.03
CA THR A 104 -13.34 -8.50 2.77
C THR A 104 -13.19 -10.02 2.75
N ALA A 105 -12.18 -10.54 2.06
CA ALA A 105 -11.89 -11.96 2.04
C ALA A 105 -11.58 -12.51 3.44
N TYR A 106 -10.81 -11.78 4.25
CA TYR A 106 -10.53 -12.11 5.65
C TYR A 106 -11.82 -12.22 6.48
N SER A 107 -12.71 -11.22 6.38
CA SER A 107 -14.00 -11.23 7.09
C SER A 107 -14.90 -12.42 6.74
N THR A 108 -14.78 -12.93 5.51
CA THR A 108 -15.65 -14.03 5.01
C THR A 108 -15.08 -15.42 5.27
N ARG A 109 -13.75 -15.58 5.38
CA ARG A 109 -13.09 -16.90 5.50
C ARG A 109 -13.14 -17.48 6.90
N ASP A 110 -12.89 -16.67 7.93
CA ASP A 110 -12.55 -17.22 9.24
C ASP A 110 -13.69 -17.21 10.27
N GLN A 111 -14.86 -16.64 9.96
CA GLN A 111 -15.86 -16.24 10.98
C GLN A 111 -15.25 -15.44 12.15
N GLN A 112 -13.98 -15.06 12.06
CA GLN A 112 -13.34 -14.11 12.93
C GLN A 112 -13.91 -12.77 12.56
N ASN A 113 -14.78 -12.28 13.42
CA ASN A 113 -15.23 -10.91 13.33
C ASN A 113 -13.99 -10.03 13.40
N ILE A 114 -13.82 -9.20 12.38
CA ILE A 114 -12.94 -8.05 12.47
C ILE A 114 -13.32 -7.35 13.77
N PRO A 115 -12.37 -7.16 14.72
CA PRO A 115 -12.71 -6.65 16.02
C PRO A 115 -13.55 -5.39 15.87
N GLU A 116 -14.69 -5.29 16.56
CA GLU A 116 -15.57 -4.10 16.46
C GLU A 116 -14.83 -2.80 16.85
N SER A 117 -13.73 -2.94 17.61
CA SER A 117 -12.79 -1.85 17.90
C SER A 117 -12.11 -1.25 16.67
N ILE A 118 -12.04 -2.01 15.57
CA ILE A 118 -11.52 -1.56 14.28
C ILE A 118 -12.72 -1.13 13.44
N GLN A 119 -13.05 0.16 13.52
CA GLN A 119 -14.11 0.78 12.73
C GLN A 119 -13.67 0.94 11.26
N LEU A 120 -13.54 -0.18 10.53
CA LEU A 120 -13.03 -0.20 9.16
C LEU A 120 -13.77 0.76 8.24
N PHE A 121 -15.11 0.79 8.32
CA PHE A 121 -15.91 1.68 7.49
C PHE A 121 -15.58 3.15 7.74
N ASP A 122 -15.43 3.54 9.01
CA ASP A 122 -15.11 4.93 9.37
C ASP A 122 -13.68 5.28 8.96
N ILE A 123 -12.71 4.39 9.21
CA ILE A 123 -11.33 4.55 8.79
C ILE A 123 -11.25 4.69 7.26
N PHE A 124 -11.85 3.78 6.49
CA PHE A 124 -11.83 3.88 5.04
C PHE A 124 -12.57 5.12 4.56
N SER A 125 -13.73 5.46 5.12
CA SER A 125 -14.51 6.63 4.69
C SER A 125 -13.75 7.94 4.91
N GLU A 126 -13.11 8.11 6.08
CA GLU A 126 -12.30 9.29 6.39
C GLU A 126 -11.04 9.32 5.53
N GLN A 127 -10.30 8.22 5.49
CA GLN A 127 -8.98 8.18 4.86
C GLN A 127 -9.08 8.19 3.32
N ILE A 128 -10.06 7.50 2.71
CA ILE A 128 -10.27 7.53 1.25
C ILE A 128 -10.69 8.94 0.81
N ALA A 129 -11.56 9.62 1.56
CA ALA A 129 -11.95 10.99 1.24
C ALA A 129 -10.73 11.93 1.20
N GLU A 130 -9.81 11.76 2.14
CA GLU A 130 -8.57 12.55 2.19
C GLU A 130 -7.57 12.16 1.10
N VAL A 131 -7.39 10.86 0.82
CA VAL A 131 -6.52 10.37 -0.27
C VAL A 131 -7.01 10.86 -1.64
N ILE A 132 -8.33 10.82 -1.89
CA ILE A 132 -8.93 11.34 -3.13
C ILE A 132 -8.73 12.85 -3.25
N LYS A 133 -8.89 13.62 -2.16
CA LYS A 133 -8.62 15.08 -2.17
C LYS A 133 -7.19 15.39 -2.58
N VAL A 134 -6.19 14.73 -1.99
CA VAL A 134 -4.78 14.92 -2.34
C VAL A 134 -4.53 14.62 -3.81
N SER A 135 -5.11 13.51 -4.31
CA SER A 135 -4.98 13.07 -5.70
C SER A 135 -5.60 14.07 -6.70
N GLN A 136 -6.68 14.77 -6.32
CA GLN A 136 -7.37 15.76 -7.17
C GLN A 136 -6.77 17.17 -7.10
N ILE A 137 -6.21 17.57 -5.95
CA ILE A 137 -5.62 18.90 -5.75
C ILE A 137 -4.35 19.06 -6.63
N ASP A 138 -3.54 18.01 -6.77
CA ASP A 138 -2.30 18.07 -7.55
C ASP A 138 -2.52 18.06 -9.08
N VAL A 139 -3.61 17.44 -9.56
CA VAL A 139 -3.99 17.49 -10.99
C VAL A 139 -4.47 18.89 -11.38
N THR A 140 -5.07 19.64 -10.45
CA THR A 140 -5.65 20.96 -10.72
C THR A 140 -4.60 22.07 -10.69
N LYS A 141 -3.58 21.98 -9.83
CA LYS A 141 -2.46 22.94 -9.79
C LYS A 141 -1.57 22.88 -11.04
N ARG A 142 -1.37 21.69 -11.63
CA ARG A 142 -0.53 21.51 -12.84
C ARG A 142 -1.15 22.01 -14.16
N LYS A 143 -2.39 22.51 -14.14
CA LYS A 143 -3.00 23.15 -15.33
C LYS A 143 -2.79 24.68 -15.36
N GLN A 144 -2.19 25.26 -14.32
CA GLN A 144 -1.98 26.70 -14.21
C GLN A 144 -0.50 27.13 -14.29
N ASP A 145 0.43 26.18 -14.31
CA ASP A 145 1.86 26.37 -14.59
C ASP A 145 2.23 25.73 -15.95
#